data_AF-A0A015NCY7-F1
#
_entry.id   AF-A0A015NCY7-F1
#
_cell.length_a   1.000
_cell.length_b   1.000
_cell.length_c   1.000
_cell.angle_alpha   90.00
_cell.angle_beta   90.00
_cell.angle_gamma   90.00
#
_symmetry.space_group_name_H-M   'P 1'
#
loop_
_entity.id
_entity.type
_entity.pdbx_description
1 polymer ?
#
loop_
_entity_poly.entity_id
_entity_poly.type
_entity_poly.pdbx_seq_one_letter_code
_entity_poly.pdbx_strand_id
1 'polypeptide(L)'
;MRFNYGPHALENLVERRLDRAWIERTVIDPDSTELDPNHPQRVRAYRVVPERDGRVLRVVYVPENGGCRIVTAFLDRGRRSRT
;
A
#
# COMPACT_ATOMS: atom_id res chain seq x y z
N MET A 1 13.54 4.33 -6.51
CA MET A 1 13.23 3.88 -5.13
C MET A 1 13.28 2.35 -5.13
N ARG A 2 13.91 1.71 -4.14
CA ARG A 2 13.99 0.24 -4.08
C ARG A 2 12.82 -0.33 -3.27
N PHE A 3 12.07 -1.28 -3.82
CA PHE A 3 10.92 -1.91 -3.16
C PHE A 3 11.26 -3.34 -2.73
N ASN A 4 11.22 -3.60 -1.43
CA ASN A 4 11.40 -4.95 -0.87
C ASN A 4 10.06 -5.50 -0.41
N TYR A 5 9.58 -6.59 -1.00
CA TYR A 5 8.33 -7.23 -0.60
C TYR A 5 8.58 -8.31 0.43
N GLY A 6 7.96 -8.18 1.61
CA GLY A 6 7.93 -9.27 2.58
C GLY A 6 7.09 -10.46 2.09
N PRO A 7 7.25 -11.64 2.69
CA PRO A 7 6.49 -12.84 2.33
C PRO A 7 4.97 -12.61 2.37
N HIS A 8 4.45 -11.97 3.42
CA HIS A 8 3.03 -11.61 3.50
C HIS A 8 2.56 -10.65 2.41
N ALA A 9 3.43 -9.76 1.92
CA ALA A 9 3.07 -8.87 0.82
C ALA A 9 2.97 -9.64 -0.50
N LEU A 10 3.85 -10.62 -0.73
CA LEU A 10 3.82 -11.50 -1.90
C LEU A 10 2.59 -12.42 -1.89
N GLU A 11 2.24 -12.98 -0.73
CA GLU A 11 1.01 -13.79 -0.59
C GLU A 11 -0.24 -12.96 -0.89
N ASN A 12 -0.35 -11.76 -0.31
CA ASN A 12 -1.48 -10.87 -0.57
C ASN A 12 -1.55 -10.40 -2.04
N LEU A 13 -0.41 -10.18 -2.69
CA LEU A 13 -0.36 -9.86 -4.13
C LEU A 13 -1.07 -10.94 -4.95
N VAL A 14 -0.79 -12.22 -4.68
CA VAL A 14 -1.40 -13.35 -5.38
C VAL A 14 -2.86 -13.54 -4.97
N GLU A 15 -3.14 -13.68 -3.67
CA GLU A 15 -4.47 -14.00 -3.15
C GLU A 15 -5.51 -12.90 -3.43
N ARG A 16 -5.09 -11.63 -3.42
CA ARG A 16 -5.96 -10.48 -3.66
C ARG A 16 -5.87 -9.94 -5.10
N ARG A 17 -5.06 -10.61 -5.95
CA ARG A 17 -4.74 -10.21 -7.33
C ARG A 17 -4.25 -8.77 -7.44
N LEU A 18 -3.54 -8.28 -6.42
CA LEU A 18 -3.04 -6.91 -6.43
C LEU A 18 -1.90 -6.80 -7.43
N ASP A 19 -1.85 -5.68 -8.14
CA ASP A 19 -0.73 -5.40 -9.02
C ASP A 19 0.39 -4.70 -8.25
N ARG A 20 1.64 -5.07 -8.54
CA ARG A 20 2.82 -4.44 -7.92
C ARG A 20 2.88 -2.97 -8.29
N ALA A 21 2.51 -2.62 -9.53
CA ALA A 21 2.50 -1.25 -10.00
C ALA A 21 1.57 -0.38 -9.13
N TRP A 22 0.43 -0.90 -8.68
CA TRP A 22 -0.46 -0.15 -7.78
C TRP A 22 0.16 0.08 -6.40
N ILE A 23 0.89 -0.90 -5.88
CA ILE A 23 1.57 -0.78 -4.59
C ILE A 23 2.68 0.26 -4.68
N GLU A 24 3.56 0.14 -5.68
CA GLU A 24 4.69 1.06 -5.88
C GLU A 24 4.19 2.49 -6.10
N ARG A 25 3.17 2.67 -6.95
CA ARG A 25 2.50 3.94 -7.20
C ARG A 25 1.89 4.54 -5.92
N THR A 26 1.26 3.74 -5.07
CA THR A 26 0.72 4.18 -3.78
C THR A 26 1.81 4.63 -2.81
N VAL A 27 3.00 4.04 -2.87
CA VAL A 27 4.12 4.44 -2.00
C VAL A 27 4.81 5.69 -2.51
N ILE A 28 4.99 5.82 -3.83
CA ILE A 28 5.66 6.97 -4.45
C ILE A 28 4.79 8.23 -4.37
N ASP A 29 3.50 8.08 -4.62
CA ASP A 29 2.55 9.20 -4.72
C ASP A 29 1.22 8.81 -4.05
N PRO A 30 1.18 8.76 -2.72
CA PRO A 30 -0.03 8.49 -1.95
C PRO A 30 -1.00 9.69 -1.96
N ASP A 31 -2.31 9.42 -1.98
CA ASP A 31 -3.34 10.45 -1.70
C ASP A 31 -3.28 10.90 -0.24
N SER A 32 -2.91 9.99 0.67
CA SER A 32 -2.68 10.30 2.08
C SER A 32 -1.75 9.29 2.73
N THR A 33 -1.01 9.75 3.73
CA THR A 33 -0.13 8.91 4.55
C THR A 33 -0.42 9.11 6.03
N GLU A 34 -0.40 8.02 6.78
CA GLU A 34 -0.57 8.02 8.23
C GLU A 34 0.50 7.16 8.89
N LEU A 35 1.05 7.61 10.01
CA LEU A 35 1.96 6.81 10.82
C LEU A 35 1.17 5.79 11.63
N ASP A 36 1.68 4.56 11.75
CA ASP A 36 1.04 3.56 12.58
C ASP A 36 1.23 3.91 14.07
N PRO A 37 0.15 4.11 14.84
CA PRO A 37 0.26 4.54 16.25
C PRO A 37 0.91 3.48 17.15
N ASN A 38 0.88 2.21 16.74
CA ASN A 38 1.52 1.12 17.48
C ASN A 38 2.97 0.89 17.02
N HIS A 39 3.31 1.33 15.81
CA HIS A 39 4.61 1.10 15.19
C HIS A 39 5.11 2.36 14.47
N PRO A 40 5.85 3.25 15.16
CA PRO A 40 6.26 4.55 14.60
C PRO A 40 7.15 4.46 13.35
N GLN A 41 7.73 3.29 13.08
CA GLN A 41 8.52 3.02 11.88
C GLN A 41 7.67 2.60 10.66
N ARG A 42 6.36 2.35 10.84
CA ARG A 42 5.46 1.92 9.76
C ARG A 42 4.64 3.11 9.26
N VAL A 43 4.61 3.25 7.94
CA VAL A 43 3.80 4.22 7.23
C VAL A 43 2.67 3.49 6.52
N ARG A 44 1.46 4.03 6.66
CA ARG A 44 0.24 3.58 5.97
C ARG A 44 -0.03 4.58 4.85
N ALA A 45 0.26 4.21 3.62
CA ALA A 45 -0.12 4.96 2.44
C ALA A 45 -1.48 4.51 1.93
N TYR A 46 -2.28 5.48 1.51
CA TYR A 46 -3.61 5.29 0.94
C TYR A 46 -3.63 5.93 -0.44
N ARG A 47 -4.16 5.21 -1.43
CA ARG A 47 -4.40 5.76 -2.76
C ARG A 47 -5.64 5.15 -3.39
N VAL A 48 -6.41 5.95 -4.13
CA VAL A 48 -7.50 5.42 -4.95
C VAL A 48 -6.93 4.65 -6.15
N VAL A 49 -7.44 3.44 -6.38
CA VAL A 49 -7.09 2.62 -7.55
C VAL A 49 -8.31 2.60 -8.49
N PRO A 50 -8.34 3.49 -9.51
CA PRO A 50 -9.45 3.52 -10.46
C PRO A 50 -9.64 2.18 -11.18
N GLU A 51 -8.56 1.42 -11.40
CA GLU A 51 -8.58 0.08 -12.01
C GLU A 51 -9.32 -0.99 -11.17
N ARG A 52 -9.73 -0.66 -9.94
CA ARG A 52 -10.48 -1.54 -9.03
C ARG A 52 -11.75 -0.85 -8.52
N ASP A 53 -12.56 -0.33 -9.43
CA ASP A 53 -13.83 0.36 -9.13
C ASP A 53 -13.65 1.57 -8.19
N GLY A 54 -12.51 2.26 -8.30
CA GLY A 54 -12.20 3.40 -7.42
C GLY A 54 -12.04 3.02 -5.95
N ARG A 55 -11.67 1.76 -5.65
CA ARG A 55 -11.37 1.32 -4.28
C ARG A 55 -10.07 1.94 -3.80
N VAL A 56 -10.00 2.21 -2.50
CA VAL A 56 -8.77 2.68 -1.86
C VAL A 56 -7.85 1.50 -1.57
N LEU A 57 -6.63 1.55 -2.10
CA LEU A 57 -5.55 0.65 -1.72
C LEU A 57 -4.82 1.20 -0.51
N ARG A 58 -4.72 0.40 0.54
CA ARG A 58 -3.88 0.66 1.70
C ARG A 58 -2.60 -0.15 1.59
N VAL A 59 -1.46 0.52 1.62
CA VAL A 59 -0.13 -0.08 1.63
C VAL A 59 0.55 0.27 2.95
N VAL A 60 1.02 -0.75 3.67
CA VAL A 60 1.82 -0.58 4.87
C VAL A 60 3.26 -0.90 4.53
N TYR A 61 4.14 0.08 4.71
CA TYR A 61 5.56 -0.06 4.44
C TYR A 61 6.42 0.57 5.53
N VAL A 62 7.67 0.14 5.60
CA VAL A 62 8.70 0.75 6.44
C VAL A 62 9.68 1.47 5.51
N PRO A 63 9.87 2.80 5.64
CA PRO A 63 10.90 3.50 4.87
C PRO A 63 12.28 3.03 5.34
N GLU A 64 13.16 2.75 4.39
CA GLU A 64 14.54 2.34 4.63
C GLU A 64 15.49 3.21 3.81
N ASN A 65 16.79 3.20 4.12
CA ASN A 65 17.74 4.06 3.42
C ASN A 65 17.83 3.68 1.93
N GLY A 66 17.34 4.55 1.04
CA GLY A 66 17.27 4.32 -0.40
C GLY A 66 16.06 3.51 -0.91
N GLY A 67 15.09 3.21 -0.06
CA GLY A 67 13.92 2.42 -0.46
C GLY A 67 12.85 2.26 0.61
N CYS A 68 12.08 1.20 0.49
CA CYS A 68 11.05 0.85 1.46
C CYS A 68 10.77 -0.65 1.43
N ARG A 69 10.46 -1.19 2.61
CA ARG A 69 10.00 -2.55 2.78
C ARG A 69 8.48 -2.59 2.87
N ILE A 70 7.85 -3.19 1.87
CA ILE A 70 6.41 -3.44 1.85
C ILE A 70 6.12 -4.58 2.82
N VAL A 71 5.36 -4.25 3.87
CA VAL A 71 4.93 -5.21 4.89
C VAL A 71 3.68 -5.93 4.41
N THR A 72 2.67 -5.17 3.98
CA THR A 72 1.41 -5.71 3.46
C THR A 72 0.67 -4.66 2.62
N ALA A 73 -0.22 -5.11 1.74
CA ALA A 73 -1.11 -4.26 0.96
C ALA A 73 -2.48 -4.92 0.80
N PHE A 74 -3.55 -4.14 0.86
CA PHE A 74 -4.91 -4.63 0.66
C PHE A 74 -5.87 -3.50 0.28
N LEU A 75 -6.91 -3.85 -0.47
CA LEU A 75 -8.00 -2.93 -0.81
C LEU A 75 -8.91 -2.76 0.39
N ASP A 76 -9.12 -1.51 0.79
CA ASP A 76 -10.09 -1.15 1.81
C ASP A 76 -11.50 -1.43 1.27
N ARG A 77 -12.26 -2.26 2.00
CA ARG A 77 -13.59 -2.70 1.59
C ARG A 77 -14.69 -1.69 1.95
N GLY A 78 -14.38 -0.67 2.74
CA GLY A 78 -15.35 0.29 3.28
C GLY A 78 -15.25 1.69 2.68
N ARG A 79 -14.06 2.14 2.27
CA ARG A 79 -13.85 3.42 1.59
C ARG A 79 -14.09 3.28 0.08
N ARG A 80 -15.32 3.56 -0.35
CA ARG A 80 -15.57 4.02 -1.73
C ARG A 80 -15.22 5.50 -1.80
N SER A 81 -14.42 5.89 -2.79
CA SER A 81 -14.34 7.30 -3.17
C SER A 81 -15.75 7.75 -3.51
N ARG A 82 -16.32 8.70 -2.76
CA ARG A 82 -17.57 9.36 -3.14
C ARG A 82 -17.20 10.28 -4.30
N THR A 83 -17.52 9.84 -5.51
CA THR A 83 -17.57 10.67 -6.72
C THR A 83 -18.44 11.90 -6.47
#